data_AF-A0A7J5WQS6-F1
#
_entry.id   AF-A0A7J5WQS6-F1
#
_cell.length_a   1.000
_cell.length_b   1.000
_cell.length_c   1.000
_cell.angle_alpha   90.00
_cell.angle_beta   90.00
_cell.angle_gamma   90.00
#
_symmetry.space_group_name_H-M   'P 1'
#
loop_
_entity.id
_entity.type
_entity.pdbx_description
1 polymer ?
#
loop_
_entity_poly.entity_id
_entity_poly.type
_entity_poly.pdbx_seq_one_letter_code
_entity_poly.pdbx_strand_id
1 'polypeptide(L)'
;MKYASIDQLQSWDAFMQKDGPELSTDLLESILTSLAIPFELITQQQVATLLQPRKPFSHKGTHGHALLVAGSEGKMGAALLAAKACLRSGVGLLTLAIPPASASIVHTALPEAMVLDRTEWAVEWRIFKAMGIGSGIGTDASVQALVGEILQDARLPIVLDADALNIIAANRGWLLQIPHGCILSPHPKEFDRL
;
A
#
# COMPACT_ATOMS: atom_id res chain seq x y z
N MET A 1 -10.21 31.97 10.91
CA MET A 1 -8.92 31.76 10.23
C MET A 1 -8.80 32.80 9.12
N LYS A 2 -7.68 33.52 9.05
CA LYS A 2 -7.40 34.47 7.97
C LYS A 2 -6.56 33.74 6.93
N TYR A 3 -7.13 33.47 5.77
CA TYR A 3 -6.40 32.90 4.64
C TYR A 3 -5.47 33.97 4.05
N ALA A 4 -4.21 33.60 3.76
CA ALA A 4 -3.24 34.49 3.12
C ALA A 4 -3.62 34.72 1.65
N SER A 5 -3.35 35.91 1.10
CA SER A 5 -3.53 36.19 -0.34
C SER A 5 -2.29 35.77 -1.14
N ILE A 6 -2.46 35.53 -2.45
CA ILE A 6 -1.36 35.18 -3.39
C ILE A 6 -0.15 36.11 -3.27
N ASP A 7 -0.39 37.41 -3.01
CA ASP A 7 0.66 38.43 -2.87
C ASP A 7 1.55 38.25 -1.63
N GLN A 8 1.17 37.37 -0.68
CA GLN A 8 1.94 37.10 0.54
C GLN A 8 2.89 35.90 0.42
N LEU A 9 2.83 35.12 -0.67
CA LEU A 9 3.68 33.96 -0.89
C LEU A 9 4.99 34.37 -1.57
N GLN A 10 5.98 34.80 -0.77
CA GLN A 10 7.27 35.28 -1.27
C GLN A 10 8.19 34.17 -1.83
N SER A 11 7.95 32.88 -1.52
CA SER A 11 8.65 31.74 -2.12
C SER A 11 7.94 30.40 -1.83
N TRP A 12 8.06 29.41 -2.73
CA TRP A 12 7.58 28.04 -2.53
C TRP A 12 8.22 27.34 -1.31
N ASP A 13 9.48 27.66 -1.01
CA ASP A 13 10.22 27.08 0.11
C ASP A 13 9.62 27.48 1.48
N ALA A 14 9.03 28.67 1.58
CA ALA A 14 8.36 29.11 2.81
C ALA A 14 7.01 28.40 3.03
N PHE A 15 6.35 27.93 1.97
CA PHE A 15 5.09 27.20 2.04
C PHE A 15 5.27 25.75 2.52
N MET A 16 6.35 25.08 2.09
CA MET A 16 6.63 23.67 2.43
C MET A 16 7.18 23.47 3.85
N GLN A 17 7.37 24.55 4.62
CA GLN A 17 7.77 24.46 6.03
C GLN A 17 6.60 24.01 6.89
N LYS A 18 6.93 23.31 7.98
CA LYS A 18 5.96 22.72 8.93
C LYS A 18 4.94 23.73 9.49
N ASP A 19 5.29 25.01 9.54
CA ASP A 19 4.47 26.12 10.05
C ASP A 19 4.05 27.12 8.96
N GLY A 20 3.99 26.68 7.70
CA GLY A 20 3.53 27.51 6.58
C GLY A 20 2.07 27.96 6.72
N PRO A 21 1.65 29.04 6.02
CA PRO A 21 0.28 29.52 6.08
C PRO A 21 -0.71 28.48 5.54
N GLU A 22 -1.82 28.25 6.26
CA GLU A 22 -2.95 27.49 5.75
C GLU A 22 -3.61 28.26 4.60
N LEU A 23 -3.41 27.79 3.37
CA LEU A 23 -4.11 28.26 2.18
C LEU A 23 -5.41 27.46 2.02
N SER A 24 -6.45 28.08 1.47
CA SER A 24 -7.62 27.32 1.04
C SER A 24 -7.26 26.43 -0.15
N THR A 25 -7.96 25.30 -0.29
CA THR A 25 -7.79 24.36 -1.41
C THR A 25 -7.90 25.06 -2.76
N ASP A 26 -8.90 25.94 -2.91
CA ASP A 26 -9.15 26.70 -4.13
C ASP A 26 -7.97 27.64 -4.50
N LEU A 27 -7.34 28.23 -3.49
CA LEU A 27 -6.21 29.14 -3.68
C LEU A 27 -4.96 28.35 -4.11
N LEU A 28 -4.72 27.20 -3.48
CA LEU A 28 -3.64 26.28 -3.86
C LEU A 28 -3.81 25.78 -5.30
N GLU A 29 -5.01 25.35 -5.67
CA GLU A 29 -5.31 24.87 -7.02
C GLU A 29 -5.09 25.95 -8.08
N SER A 30 -5.51 27.20 -7.80
CA SER A 30 -5.27 28.36 -8.67
C SER A 30 -3.76 28.64 -8.82
N ILE A 31 -3.00 28.62 -7.73
CA ILE A 31 -1.55 28.84 -7.74
C ILE A 31 -0.85 27.75 -8.58
N LEU A 32 -1.12 26.47 -8.29
CA LEU A 32 -0.52 25.33 -8.99
C LEU A 32 -0.79 25.38 -10.50
N THR A 33 -2.03 25.67 -10.88
CA THR A 33 -2.44 25.81 -12.29
C THR A 33 -1.74 26.99 -12.98
N SER A 34 -1.59 28.12 -12.27
CA SER A 34 -0.98 29.33 -12.83
C SER A 34 0.53 29.23 -13.02
N LEU A 35 1.22 28.46 -12.16
CA LEU A 35 2.68 28.39 -12.13
C LEU A 35 3.28 27.31 -13.06
N ALA A 36 2.43 26.54 -13.77
CA ALA A 36 2.86 25.50 -14.71
C ALA A 36 3.93 24.54 -14.14
N ILE A 37 3.80 24.18 -12.86
CA ILE A 37 4.74 23.30 -12.16
C ILE A 37 4.31 21.83 -12.29
N PRO A 38 5.23 20.85 -12.19
CA PRO A 38 4.93 19.42 -12.36
C PRO A 38 4.25 18.79 -11.12
N PHE A 39 3.57 19.60 -10.29
CA PHE A 39 2.92 19.15 -9.07
C PHE A 39 1.41 19.34 -9.19
N GLU A 40 0.66 18.39 -8.66
CA GLU A 40 -0.80 18.41 -8.67
C GLU A 40 -1.33 18.21 -7.25
N LEU A 41 -2.36 18.99 -6.89
CA LEU A 41 -3.08 18.80 -5.64
C LEU A 41 -4.16 17.74 -5.86
N ILE A 42 -4.13 16.67 -5.06
CA ILE A 42 -5.17 15.63 -5.11
C ILE A 42 -6.43 16.16 -4.42
N THR A 43 -7.51 16.35 -5.18
CA THR A 43 -8.80 16.85 -4.67
C THR A 43 -9.81 15.73 -4.43
N GLN A 44 -10.84 16.01 -3.63
CA GLN A 44 -11.93 15.05 -3.38
C GLN A 44 -12.66 14.66 -4.68
N GLN A 45 -12.86 15.62 -5.58
CA GLN A 45 -13.52 15.42 -6.86
C GLN A 45 -12.68 14.47 -7.73
N GLN A 46 -11.37 14.65 -7.78
CA GLN A 46 -10.47 13.74 -8.49
C GLN A 46 -10.51 12.32 -7.90
N VAL A 47 -10.43 12.18 -6.59
CA VAL A 47 -10.53 10.85 -5.94
C VAL A 47 -11.87 10.19 -6.24
N ALA A 48 -12.97 10.94 -6.26
CA ALA A 48 -14.29 10.41 -6.58
C ALA A 48 -14.39 9.83 -8.00
N THR A 49 -13.65 10.36 -8.97
CA THR A 49 -13.63 9.80 -10.34
C THR A 49 -12.84 8.50 -10.46
N LEU A 50 -11.93 8.23 -9.52
CA LEU A 50 -11.14 6.98 -9.48
C LEU A 50 -11.94 5.80 -8.93
N LEU A 51 -12.96 6.05 -8.11
CA LEU A 51 -13.78 5.02 -7.49
C LEU A 51 -14.62 4.27 -8.52
N GLN A 52 -14.47 2.94 -8.57
CA GLN A 52 -15.20 2.10 -9.50
C GLN A 52 -16.63 1.83 -8.99
N PRO A 53 -17.69 2.16 -9.76
CA PRO A 53 -19.06 1.90 -9.35
C PRO A 53 -19.38 0.40 -9.36
N ARG A 54 -20.15 -0.07 -8.37
CA ARG A 54 -20.57 -1.48 -8.30
C ARG A 54 -21.79 -1.75 -9.16
N LYS A 55 -21.67 -2.71 -10.09
CA LYS A 55 -22.78 -3.12 -10.96
C LYS A 55 -23.81 -3.98 -10.18
N PRO A 56 -25.13 -3.84 -10.44
CA PRO A 56 -26.17 -4.58 -9.71
C PRO A 56 -26.03 -6.11 -9.73
N PHE A 57 -25.48 -6.68 -10.79
CA PHE A 57 -25.29 -8.13 -10.96
C PHE A 57 -23.83 -8.56 -10.81
N SER A 58 -23.05 -7.81 -10.03
CA SER A 58 -21.66 -8.17 -9.72
C SER A 58 -21.59 -9.25 -8.65
N HIS A 59 -20.50 -10.02 -8.66
CA HIS A 59 -20.20 -11.04 -7.66
C HIS A 59 -18.82 -10.80 -7.05
N LYS A 60 -18.43 -11.62 -6.05
CA LYS A 60 -17.13 -11.52 -5.39
C LYS A 60 -15.95 -11.53 -6.37
N GLY A 61 -15.94 -12.46 -7.33
CA GLY A 61 -14.93 -12.49 -8.40
C GLY A 61 -14.85 -11.24 -9.29
N THR A 62 -15.94 -10.46 -9.43
CA THR A 62 -15.92 -9.21 -10.22
C THR A 62 -15.02 -8.15 -9.58
N HIS A 63 -14.87 -8.17 -8.26
CA HIS A 63 -14.09 -7.19 -7.49
C HIS A 63 -12.69 -7.69 -7.12
N GLY A 64 -12.24 -8.75 -7.80
CA GLY A 64 -10.90 -9.32 -7.63
C GLY A 64 -10.72 -10.10 -6.33
N HIS A 65 -9.60 -10.80 -6.28
CA HIS A 65 -9.11 -11.53 -5.12
C HIS A 65 -7.72 -10.98 -4.78
N ALA A 66 -7.55 -10.43 -3.59
CA ALA A 66 -6.27 -9.93 -3.11
C ALA A 66 -5.54 -10.98 -2.26
N LEU A 67 -4.21 -10.98 -2.35
CA LEU A 67 -3.33 -11.69 -1.44
C LEU A 67 -2.57 -10.69 -0.57
N LEU A 68 -2.61 -10.84 0.74
CA LEU A 68 -1.79 -10.07 1.66
C LEU A 68 -0.79 -11.00 2.36
N VAL A 69 0.50 -10.72 2.21
CA VAL A 69 1.57 -11.41 2.94
C VAL A 69 2.00 -10.51 4.09
N ALA A 70 1.50 -10.79 5.30
CA ALA A 70 1.60 -9.88 6.42
C ALA A 70 1.76 -10.62 7.75
N GLY A 71 2.18 -9.91 8.81
CA GLY A 71 2.17 -10.41 10.17
C GLY A 71 3.26 -11.42 10.51
N SER A 72 3.60 -11.47 11.79
CA SER A 72 4.54 -12.40 12.40
C SER A 72 4.15 -12.56 13.87
N GLU A 73 4.86 -13.44 14.59
CA GLU A 73 4.75 -13.44 16.04
C GLU A 73 4.99 -12.03 16.59
N GLY A 74 4.10 -11.59 17.50
CA GLY A 74 4.10 -10.24 18.06
C GLY A 74 3.61 -9.11 17.14
N LYS A 75 3.39 -9.34 15.83
CA LYS A 75 3.04 -8.29 14.84
C LYS A 75 1.75 -8.56 14.07
N MET A 76 0.91 -9.49 14.51
CA MET A 76 -0.37 -9.81 13.86
C MET A 76 -1.34 -8.62 13.78
N GLY A 77 -1.21 -7.61 14.66
CA GLY A 77 -1.98 -6.36 14.56
C GLY A 77 -1.80 -5.62 13.24
N ALA A 78 -0.58 -5.61 12.69
CA ALA A 78 -0.30 -4.99 11.39
C ALA A 78 -1.05 -5.71 10.25
N ALA A 79 -1.03 -7.05 10.27
CA ALA A 79 -1.76 -7.88 9.31
C ALA A 79 -3.27 -7.63 9.37
N LEU A 80 -3.85 -7.55 10.58
CA LEU A 80 -5.28 -7.28 10.74
C LEU A 80 -5.70 -5.90 10.24
N LEU A 81 -4.88 -4.86 10.48
CA LEU A 81 -5.17 -3.52 9.99
C LEU A 81 -5.13 -3.46 8.45
N ALA A 82 -4.09 -4.03 7.85
CA ALA A 82 -3.97 -4.13 6.39
C ALA A 82 -5.14 -4.93 5.78
N ALA A 83 -5.49 -6.07 6.37
CA ALA A 83 -6.59 -6.91 5.92
C ALA A 83 -7.95 -6.20 6.00
N LYS A 84 -8.22 -5.50 7.11
CA LYS A 84 -9.43 -4.68 7.27
C LYS A 84 -9.49 -3.56 6.23
N ALA A 85 -8.38 -2.86 6.01
CA ALA A 85 -8.31 -1.81 4.99
C ALA A 85 -8.57 -2.37 3.58
N CYS A 86 -8.00 -3.53 3.25
CA CYS A 86 -8.21 -4.21 1.97
C CYS A 86 -9.68 -4.63 1.75
N LEU A 87 -10.35 -5.19 2.77
CA LEU A 87 -11.77 -5.49 2.67
C LEU A 87 -12.62 -4.22 2.54
N ARG A 88 -12.28 -3.16 3.29
CA ARG A 88 -12.99 -1.87 3.27
C ARG A 88 -12.80 -1.10 1.95
N SER A 89 -11.72 -1.35 1.22
CA SER A 89 -11.53 -0.81 -0.13
C SER A 89 -12.46 -1.48 -1.16
N GLY A 90 -13.16 -2.54 -0.78
CA GLY A 90 -14.18 -3.18 -1.59
C GLY A 90 -13.68 -4.34 -2.44
N VAL A 91 -12.56 -4.97 -2.08
CA VAL A 91 -12.13 -6.23 -2.71
C VAL A 91 -13.21 -7.30 -2.52
N GLY A 92 -13.35 -8.18 -3.51
CA GLY A 92 -14.35 -9.25 -3.45
C GLY A 92 -13.93 -10.44 -2.58
N LEU A 93 -12.64 -10.77 -2.59
CA LEU A 93 -12.04 -11.87 -1.82
C LEU A 93 -10.69 -11.43 -1.27
N LEU A 94 -10.37 -11.89 -0.07
CA LEU A 94 -9.07 -11.67 0.56
C LEU A 94 -8.51 -12.99 1.08
N THR A 95 -7.27 -13.29 0.71
CA THR A 95 -6.44 -14.30 1.37
C THR A 95 -5.29 -13.60 2.09
N LEU A 96 -5.04 -13.98 3.34
CA LEU A 96 -3.98 -13.47 4.18
C LEU A 96 -2.97 -14.61 4.43
N ALA A 97 -1.76 -14.47 3.90
CA ALA A 97 -0.65 -15.39 4.12
C ALA A 97 0.12 -15.02 5.39
N ILE A 98 0.00 -15.88 6.41
CA ILE A 98 0.50 -15.64 7.78
C ILE A 98 1.13 -16.92 8.34
N PRO A 99 1.84 -16.86 9.48
CA PRO A 99 2.20 -18.06 10.21
C PRO A 99 0.94 -18.85 10.64
N PRO A 100 0.88 -20.18 10.44
CA PRO A 100 -0.33 -20.97 10.64
C PRO A 100 -0.82 -20.93 12.10
N ALA A 101 0.10 -20.83 13.06
CA ALA A 101 -0.21 -20.68 14.48
C ALA A 101 -1.05 -19.42 14.80
N SER A 102 -1.07 -18.43 13.90
CA SER A 102 -1.82 -17.17 14.07
C SER A 102 -3.19 -17.17 13.38
N ALA A 103 -3.61 -18.28 12.75
CA ALA A 103 -4.88 -18.34 12.01
C ALA A 103 -6.11 -18.02 12.90
N SER A 104 -6.10 -18.47 14.16
CA SER A 104 -7.19 -18.21 15.10
C SER A 104 -7.38 -16.72 15.40
N ILE A 105 -6.29 -15.93 15.43
CA ILE A 105 -6.34 -14.48 15.60
C ILE A 105 -7.12 -13.84 14.44
N VAL A 106 -6.84 -14.28 13.21
CA VAL A 106 -7.52 -13.77 12.00
C VAL A 106 -8.97 -14.20 11.98
N HIS A 107 -9.27 -15.49 12.15
CA HIS A 107 -10.65 -15.98 12.10
C HIS A 107 -11.53 -15.44 13.23
N THR A 108 -10.93 -15.00 14.35
CA THR A 108 -11.66 -14.34 15.44
C THR A 108 -11.93 -12.87 15.13
N ALA A 109 -10.95 -12.14 14.60
CA ALA A 109 -11.03 -10.69 14.41
C ALA A 109 -11.57 -10.26 13.04
N LEU A 110 -11.47 -11.14 12.04
CA LEU A 110 -11.80 -10.90 10.62
C LEU A 110 -12.14 -12.23 9.91
N PRO A 111 -13.27 -12.88 10.26
CA PRO A 111 -13.66 -14.18 9.73
C PRO A 111 -13.90 -14.21 8.21
N GLU A 112 -14.06 -13.06 7.56
CA GLU A 112 -14.23 -12.93 6.12
C GLU A 112 -12.93 -13.19 5.34
N ALA A 113 -11.77 -13.06 5.99
CA ALA A 113 -10.47 -13.30 5.38
C ALA A 113 -10.13 -14.79 5.40
N MET A 114 -9.72 -15.32 4.24
CA MET A 114 -9.15 -16.66 4.15
C MET A 114 -7.69 -16.62 4.64
N VAL A 115 -7.21 -17.72 5.22
CA VAL A 115 -5.82 -17.85 5.65
C VAL A 115 -5.08 -18.81 4.73
N LEU A 116 -3.90 -18.39 4.27
CA LEU A 116 -2.91 -19.24 3.61
C LEU A 116 -1.74 -19.45 4.59
N ASP A 117 -1.27 -20.68 4.70
CA ASP A 117 -0.04 -20.97 5.44
C ASP A 117 1.16 -20.38 4.68
N ARG A 118 1.87 -19.45 5.32
CA ARG A 118 3.07 -18.83 4.73
C ARG A 118 4.32 -19.71 4.85
N THR A 119 4.34 -20.68 5.76
CA THR A 119 5.49 -21.57 5.98
C THR A 119 5.60 -22.64 4.91
N GLU A 120 4.47 -23.03 4.32
CA GLU A 120 4.39 -23.90 3.14
C GLU A 120 4.02 -23.07 1.91
N TRP A 121 4.92 -22.19 1.50
CA TRP A 121 4.65 -21.24 0.42
C TRP A 121 4.47 -21.96 -0.92
N ALA A 122 3.21 -22.07 -1.36
CA ALA A 122 2.81 -22.56 -2.66
C ALA A 122 1.58 -21.77 -3.12
N VAL A 123 1.80 -20.79 -4.02
CA VAL A 123 0.77 -19.84 -4.42
C VAL A 123 0.31 -20.08 -5.86
N GLU A 124 -0.99 -20.33 -6.04
CA GLU A 124 -1.62 -20.31 -7.36
C GLU A 124 -1.86 -18.86 -7.80
N TRP A 125 -0.84 -18.22 -8.37
CA TRP A 125 -0.85 -16.80 -8.75
C TRP A 125 -2.06 -16.35 -9.59
N ARG A 126 -2.61 -17.25 -10.40
CA ARG A 126 -3.68 -16.95 -11.37
C ARG A 126 -5.00 -16.56 -10.72
N ILE A 127 -5.24 -16.94 -9.47
CA ILE A 127 -6.49 -16.60 -8.76
C ILE A 127 -6.47 -15.16 -8.25
N PHE A 128 -5.28 -14.60 -8.01
CA PHE A 128 -5.11 -13.27 -7.43
C PHE A 128 -5.04 -12.18 -8.50
N LYS A 129 -5.61 -11.01 -8.18
CA LYS A 129 -5.54 -9.82 -9.02
C LYS A 129 -4.54 -8.77 -8.55
N ALA A 130 -4.25 -8.74 -7.25
CA ALA A 130 -3.27 -7.84 -6.65
C ALA A 130 -2.71 -8.48 -5.38
N MET A 131 -1.50 -8.07 -5.02
CA MET A 131 -0.84 -8.49 -3.78
C MET A 131 -0.38 -7.27 -2.97
N GLY A 132 -0.39 -7.38 -1.66
CA GLY A 132 0.40 -6.53 -0.76
C GLY A 132 1.32 -7.38 0.11
N ILE A 133 2.52 -6.89 0.41
CA ILE A 133 3.49 -7.58 1.25
C ILE A 133 4.28 -6.58 2.10
N GLY A 134 4.56 -6.95 3.35
CA GLY A 134 5.54 -6.26 4.18
C GLY A 134 5.09 -5.87 5.57
N SER A 135 3.79 -5.65 5.79
CA SER A 135 3.30 -5.15 7.07
C SER A 135 3.48 -6.17 8.19
N GLY A 136 4.54 -5.98 9.00
CA GLY A 136 4.88 -6.82 10.14
C GLY A 136 5.28 -8.25 9.78
N ILE A 137 5.82 -8.49 8.58
CA ILE A 137 6.25 -9.85 8.17
C ILE A 137 7.55 -10.31 8.84
N GLY A 138 8.34 -9.39 9.38
CA GLY A 138 9.69 -9.66 9.89
C GLY A 138 10.75 -9.64 8.79
N THR A 139 12.01 -9.80 9.18
CA THR A 139 13.18 -9.70 8.26
C THR A 139 14.11 -10.91 8.34
N ASP A 140 13.61 -12.03 8.88
CA ASP A 140 14.39 -13.24 9.06
C ASP A 140 14.69 -13.92 7.71
N ALA A 141 15.67 -14.83 7.68
CA ALA A 141 16.15 -15.44 6.44
C ALA A 141 15.05 -16.12 5.61
N SER A 142 14.08 -16.78 6.26
CA SER A 142 12.94 -17.40 5.56
C SER A 142 12.03 -16.37 4.90
N VAL A 143 11.82 -15.21 5.54
CA VAL A 143 11.03 -14.11 4.98
C VAL A 143 11.78 -13.43 3.84
N GLN A 144 13.10 -13.28 3.95
CA GLN A 144 13.92 -12.76 2.86
C GLN A 144 13.86 -13.68 1.62
N ALA A 145 13.98 -14.99 1.83
CA ALA A 145 13.84 -15.97 0.75
C ALA A 145 12.47 -15.86 0.07
N LEU A 146 11.40 -15.77 0.87
CA LEU A 146 10.03 -15.57 0.39
C LEU A 146 9.89 -14.29 -0.44
N VAL A 147 10.41 -13.15 0.02
CA VAL A 147 10.37 -11.89 -0.73
C VAL A 147 11.11 -12.04 -2.06
N GLY A 148 12.29 -12.68 -2.06
CA GLY A 148 13.05 -12.95 -3.28
C GLY A 148 12.27 -13.81 -4.28
N GLU A 149 11.62 -14.88 -3.82
CA GLU A 149 10.77 -15.74 -4.65
C GLU A 149 9.59 -14.96 -5.25
N ILE A 150 8.91 -14.14 -4.44
CA ILE A 150 7.79 -13.30 -4.90
C ILE A 150 8.24 -12.32 -5.99
N LEU A 151 9.39 -11.65 -5.83
CA LEU A 151 9.92 -10.73 -6.84
C LEU A 151 10.23 -11.45 -8.16
N GLN A 152 10.68 -12.71 -8.09
CA GLN A 152 11.00 -13.51 -9.27
C GLN A 152 9.78 -14.10 -9.96
N ASP A 153 8.75 -14.52 -9.22
CA ASP A 153 7.65 -15.35 -9.76
C ASP A 153 6.34 -14.58 -9.96
N ALA A 154 6.07 -13.56 -9.14
CA ALA A 154 4.81 -12.84 -9.21
C ALA A 154 4.69 -12.05 -10.53
N ARG A 155 3.54 -12.17 -11.18
CA ARG A 155 3.20 -11.47 -12.44
C ARG A 155 1.85 -10.73 -12.32
N LEU A 156 1.69 -10.00 -11.23
CA LEU A 156 0.53 -9.17 -10.91
C LEU A 156 0.97 -7.88 -10.21
N PRO A 157 0.12 -6.84 -10.11
CA PRO A 157 0.41 -5.65 -9.33
C PRO A 157 0.71 -5.98 -7.86
N ILE A 158 1.79 -5.41 -7.31
CA ILE A 158 2.26 -5.64 -5.94
C ILE A 158 2.42 -4.31 -5.22
N VAL A 159 1.94 -4.24 -3.98
CA VAL A 159 2.27 -3.18 -3.03
C VAL A 159 3.37 -3.69 -2.10
N LEU A 160 4.53 -3.05 -2.13
CA LEU A 160 5.70 -3.34 -1.30
C LEU A 160 5.76 -2.31 -0.17
N ASP A 161 5.64 -2.77 1.06
CA ASP A 161 5.57 -1.93 2.25
C ASP A 161 6.57 -2.37 3.34
N ALA A 162 6.86 -1.48 4.30
CA ALA A 162 7.50 -1.79 5.58
C ALA A 162 8.68 -2.80 5.52
N ASP A 163 8.54 -3.98 6.15
CA ASP A 163 9.62 -4.97 6.24
C ASP A 163 10.04 -5.49 4.85
N ALA A 164 9.15 -5.54 3.85
CA ALA A 164 9.52 -5.92 2.50
C ALA A 164 10.47 -4.90 1.85
N LEU A 165 10.21 -3.60 2.07
CA LEU A 165 11.11 -2.53 1.63
C LEU A 165 12.46 -2.60 2.33
N ASN A 166 12.47 -2.88 3.65
CA ASN A 166 13.71 -3.05 4.40
C ASN A 166 14.55 -4.24 3.88
N ILE A 167 13.89 -5.35 3.53
CA ILE A 167 14.56 -6.53 2.93
C ILE A 167 15.15 -6.18 1.56
N ILE A 168 14.40 -5.46 0.71
CA ILE A 168 14.87 -5.04 -0.61
C ILE A 168 16.05 -4.07 -0.48
N ALA A 169 15.98 -3.11 0.44
CA ALA A 169 17.06 -2.16 0.72
C ALA A 169 18.36 -2.86 1.16
N ALA A 170 18.24 -3.91 1.99
CA ALA A 170 19.38 -4.73 2.40
C ALA A 170 19.97 -5.56 1.24
N ASN A 171 19.17 -5.83 0.20
CA ASN A 171 19.54 -6.61 -0.97
C ASN A 171 19.45 -5.74 -2.24
N ARG A 172 20.22 -4.64 -2.30
CA ARG A 172 20.11 -3.59 -3.34
C ARG A 172 19.93 -4.06 -4.79
N GLY A 173 20.54 -5.19 -5.18
CA GLY A 173 20.36 -5.78 -6.52
C GLY A 173 18.92 -6.19 -6.84
N TRP A 174 18.07 -6.37 -5.83
CA TRP A 174 16.65 -6.71 -5.97
C TRP A 174 15.79 -5.52 -6.37
N LEU A 175 16.25 -4.28 -6.22
CA LEU A 175 15.55 -3.10 -6.76
C LEU A 175 15.33 -3.24 -8.28
N LEU A 176 16.33 -3.80 -8.98
CA LEU A 176 16.25 -4.07 -10.42
C LEU A 176 15.34 -5.27 -10.77
N GLN A 177 14.93 -6.05 -9.76
CA GLN A 177 14.05 -7.20 -9.92
C GLN A 177 12.59 -6.87 -9.58
N ILE A 178 12.31 -5.66 -9.06
CA ILE A 178 10.94 -5.23 -8.79
C ILE A 178 10.15 -5.21 -10.11
N PRO A 179 9.06 -5.98 -10.22
CA PRO A 179 8.24 -5.99 -11.43
C PRO A 179 7.68 -4.61 -11.75
N HIS A 180 7.56 -4.29 -13.04
CA HIS A 180 6.90 -3.06 -13.47
C HIS A 180 5.45 -3.00 -12.94
N GLY A 181 5.02 -1.81 -12.51
CA GLY A 181 3.68 -1.60 -11.96
C GLY A 181 3.53 -1.92 -10.47
N CYS A 182 4.63 -2.23 -9.76
CA CYS A 182 4.62 -2.27 -8.30
C CYS A 182 4.50 -0.86 -7.70
N ILE A 183 3.83 -0.77 -6.55
CA ILE A 183 3.73 0.43 -5.72
C ILE A 183 4.62 0.22 -4.50
N LEU A 184 5.53 1.16 -4.23
CA LEU A 184 6.34 1.17 -3.03
C LEU A 184 5.79 2.24 -2.08
N SER A 185 5.62 1.94 -0.80
CA SER A 185 5.08 2.86 0.22
C SER A 185 6.06 3.24 1.34
N PRO A 186 7.32 3.62 1.05
CA PRO A 186 8.28 3.96 2.08
C PRO A 186 7.90 5.25 2.81
N HIS A 187 8.03 5.26 4.14
CA HIS A 187 8.17 6.52 4.86
C HIS A 187 9.58 7.12 4.60
N PRO A 188 9.88 8.39 4.97
CA PRO A 188 11.17 9.02 4.67
C PRO A 188 12.42 8.19 5.05
N LYS A 189 12.46 7.59 6.25
CA LYS A 189 13.62 6.77 6.67
C LYS A 189 13.74 5.41 5.95
N GLU A 190 12.67 4.89 5.37
CA GLU A 190 12.69 3.66 4.56
C GLU A 190 13.21 4.02 3.18
N PHE A 191 12.78 5.17 2.66
CA PHE A 191 13.28 5.72 1.41
C PHE A 191 14.78 5.99 1.45
N ASP A 192 15.31 6.56 2.55
CA ASP A 192 16.75 6.79 2.72
C ASP A 192 17.60 5.50 2.63
N ARG A 193 17.00 4.33 2.86
CA ARG A 193 17.67 3.03 2.84
C ARG A 193 17.60 2.33 1.49
N LEU A 194 16.55 2.59 0.71
CA LEU A 194 16.32 2.05 -0.64
C LEU A 194 17.32 2.67 -1.63
#